data_AF-A0A7C6IAN7-F1
#
_entry.id   AF-A0A7C6IAN7-F1
#
_cell.length_a   1.000
_cell.length_b   1.000
_cell.length_c   1.000
_cell.angle_alpha   90.00
_cell.angle_beta   90.00
_cell.angle_gamma   90.00
#
_symmetry.space_group_name_H-M   'P 1'
#
loop_
_entity.id
_entity.type
_entity.pdbx_description
1 polymer ?
#
loop_
_entity_poly.entity_id
_entity_poly.type
_entity_poly.pdbx_seq_one_letter_code
_entity_poly.pdbx_strand_id
1 'polypeptide(L)'
;MQASPEFQDLRRTFRKWVFPLTVAFLAWYLLYVLLAIYAKDFMSIKVLGNINVGLVIGLLQFVSTFGITAAYIRFANRELDPRSEKIRTALEGGAVR
;
A
#
# COMPACT_ATOMS: atom_id res chain seq x y z
N MET A 1 -23.50 -0.25 -20.12
CA MET A 1 -22.85 1.07 -20.21
C MET A 1 -22.28 1.42 -18.83
N GLN A 2 -21.05 0.97 -18.54
CA GLN A 2 -20.39 1.07 -17.23
C GLN A 2 -19.65 2.41 -17.07
N ALA A 3 -20.38 3.51 -17.22
CA ALA A 3 -19.84 4.86 -17.12
C ALA A 3 -20.72 5.71 -16.19
N SER A 4 -21.12 5.17 -15.03
CA SER A 4 -21.78 6.02 -14.04
C SER A 4 -20.75 6.98 -13.41
N PRO A 5 -21.07 8.28 -13.29
CA PRO A 5 -20.20 9.32 -12.70
C PRO A 5 -19.62 8.93 -11.33
N GLU A 6 -20.32 8.11 -10.56
CA GLU A 6 -19.88 7.58 -9.27
C GLU A 6 -18.57 6.77 -9.32
N PHE A 7 -18.28 6.06 -10.42
CA PHE A 7 -17.02 5.32 -10.56
C PHE A 7 -15.82 6.23 -10.86
N GLN A 8 -16.06 7.41 -11.45
CA GLN A 8 -14.99 8.36 -11.76
C GLN A 8 -14.55 9.15 -10.54
N ASP A 9 -15.47 9.55 -9.67
CA ASP A 9 -15.13 10.19 -8.40
C ASP A 9 -14.39 9.23 -7.45
N LEU A 10 -14.81 7.96 -7.42
CA LEU A 10 -14.09 6.91 -6.71
C LEU A 10 -12.64 6.78 -7.18
N ARG A 11 -12.43 6.74 -8.51
CA ARG A 11 -11.10 6.67 -9.12
C ARG A 11 -10.26 7.93 -8.90
N ARG A 12 -10.88 9.10 -8.77
CA ARG A 12 -10.18 10.37 -8.54
C ARG A 12 -9.70 10.48 -7.10
N THR A 13 -10.53 10.09 -6.13
CA THR A 13 -10.15 10.00 -4.72
C THR A 13 -9.10 8.91 -4.48
N PHE A 14 -9.25 7.76 -5.14
CA PHE A 14 -8.30 6.65 -5.10
C PHE A 14 -6.89 7.08 -5.55
N ARG A 15 -6.78 7.75 -6.71
CA ARG A 15 -5.48 8.23 -7.23
C ARG A 15 -4.85 9.30 -6.33
N LYS A 16 -5.64 10.14 -5.68
CA LYS A 16 -5.11 11.14 -4.73
C LYS A 16 -4.46 10.51 -3.50
N TRP A 17 -4.84 9.29 -3.11
CA TRP A 17 -4.26 8.60 -1.97
C TRP A 17 -3.10 7.67 -2.33
N VAL A 18 -3.25 6.89 -3.41
CA VAL A 18 -2.22 5.93 -3.81
C VAL A 18 -1.02 6.62 -4.44
N PHE A 19 -1.23 7.70 -5.20
CA PHE A 19 -0.13 8.37 -5.91
C PHE A 19 0.94 8.95 -4.96
N PRO A 20 0.59 9.71 -3.89
CA PRO A 20 1.58 10.14 -2.90
C PRO A 20 2.29 8.97 -2.22
N LEU A 21 1.58 7.87 -1.97
CA LEU A 21 2.10 6.69 -1.29
C LEU A 21 3.13 5.96 -2.17
N THR A 22 2.86 5.83 -3.47
CA THR A 22 3.80 5.31 -4.46
C THR A 22 5.01 6.23 -4.62
N VAL A 23 4.82 7.55 -4.69
CA VAL A 23 5.92 8.52 -4.79
C VAL A 23 6.82 8.46 -3.55
N ALA A 24 6.22 8.40 -2.35
CA ALA A 24 6.97 8.24 -1.11
C ALA A 24 7.78 6.93 -1.09
N PHE A 25 7.19 5.83 -1.56
CA PHE A 25 7.90 4.56 -1.66
C PHE A 25 9.07 4.61 -2.64
N LEU A 26 8.88 5.22 -3.82
CA LEU A 26 9.95 5.39 -4.80
C LEU A 26 11.07 6.27 -4.25
N ALA A 27 10.73 7.37 -3.58
CA ALA A 27 11.73 8.24 -2.94
C ALA A 27 12.51 7.48 -1.85
N TRP A 28 11.83 6.68 -1.03
CA TRP A 28 12.44 5.83 -0.01
C TRP A 28 13.34 4.73 -0.60
N TYR A 29 12.91 4.11 -1.69
CA TYR A 29 13.71 3.13 -2.43
C TYR A 29 14.99 3.77 -3.01
N LEU A 30 14.86 4.93 -3.64
CA LEU A 30 16.01 5.68 -4.17
C LEU A 30 16.98 6.09 -3.06
N LEU A 31 16.44 6.52 -1.91
CA LEU A 31 17.26 6.84 -0.74
C LEU A 31 18.08 5.61 -0.29
N TYR A 32 17.48 4.43 -0.23
CA TYR A 32 18.21 3.19 0.07
C TYR A 32 19.32 2.90 -0.95
N VAL A 33 19.04 3.04 -2.25
CA VAL A 33 20.04 2.82 -3.30
C VAL A 33 21.20 3.82 -3.16
N LEU A 34 20.91 5.10 -2.93
CA LEU A 34 21.92 6.13 -2.72
C LEU A 34 22.77 5.83 -1.49
N LEU A 35 22.16 5.44 -0.37
CA LEU A 35 22.89 5.03 0.83
C LEU A 35 23.77 3.80 0.58
N ALA A 36 23.27 2.82 -0.17
CA ALA A 36 24.03 1.61 -0.50
C ALA A 36 25.28 1.89 -1.37
N ILE A 37 25.20 2.88 -2.25
CA ILE A 37 26.30 3.23 -3.17
C ILE A 37 27.29 4.19 -2.51
N TYR A 38 26.79 5.28 -1.92
CA TYR A 38 27.62 6.38 -1.43
C TYR A 38 27.98 6.26 0.05
N ALA A 39 27.15 5.61 0.86
CA ALA A 39 27.31 5.53 2.31
C ALA A 39 27.57 4.08 2.78
N LYS A 40 28.48 3.37 2.10
CA LYS A 40 28.82 1.98 2.44
C LYS A 40 29.26 1.80 3.89
N ASP A 41 30.01 2.75 4.43
CA ASP A 41 30.46 2.70 5.82
C ASP A 41 29.28 2.77 6.79
N PHE A 42 28.32 3.67 6.52
CA PHE A 42 27.07 3.75 7.28
C PHE A 42 26.24 2.46 7.17
N MET A 43 26.10 1.92 5.95
CA MET A 43 25.37 0.68 5.70
C MET A 43 26.02 -0.54 6.37
N SER A 44 27.32 -0.46 6.65
CA SER A 44 28.09 -1.52 7.30
C SER A 44 28.10 -1.41 8.83
N ILE A 45 27.55 -0.34 9.41
CA ILE A 45 27.42 -0.18 10.87
C ILE A 45 26.63 -1.35 11.42
N LYS A 46 27.24 -2.10 12.34
CA LYS A 46 26.60 -3.23 13.01
C LYS A 46 25.67 -2.71 14.11
N VAL A 47 24.41 -3.14 14.06
CA VAL A 47 23.35 -2.78 15.01
C VAL A 47 23.22 -3.85 16.10
N LEU A 48 23.24 -5.14 15.69
CA LEU A 48 23.12 -6.26 16.63
C LEU A 48 23.88 -7.47 16.08
N GLY A 49 25.01 -7.82 16.70
CA GLY A 49 25.86 -8.92 16.24
C GLY A 49 26.28 -8.74 14.78
N ASN A 50 25.84 -9.63 13.89
CA ASN A 50 26.13 -9.58 12.45
C ASN A 50 25.08 -8.80 11.63
N ILE A 51 24.06 -8.23 12.27
CA ILE A 51 23.05 -7.38 11.60
C ILE A 51 23.62 -5.98 11.44
N ASN A 52 23.71 -5.50 10.20
CA ASN A 52 24.11 -4.13 9.89
C ASN A 52 22.92 -3.25 9.49
N VAL A 53 23.12 -1.93 9.49
CA VAL A 53 22.11 -0.95 9.12
C VAL A 53 21.58 -1.21 7.71
N GLY A 54 22.45 -1.59 6.77
CA GLY A 54 22.02 -1.91 5.41
C GLY A 54 21.03 -3.06 5.32
N LEU A 55 21.22 -4.11 6.13
CA LEU A 55 20.32 -5.25 6.22
C LEU A 55 18.98 -4.84 6.87
N VAL A 56 19.01 -3.97 7.87
CA VAL A 56 17.79 -3.42 8.51
C VAL A 56 17.00 -2.58 7.51
N ILE A 57 17.64 -1.64 6.82
CA ILE A 57 16.97 -0.79 5.83
C ILE A 57 16.48 -1.63 4.64
N GLY A 58 17.27 -2.61 4.21
CA GLY A 58 16.86 -3.57 3.17
C GLY A 58 15.62 -4.37 3.59
N LEU A 59 15.54 -4.86 4.82
CA LEU A 59 14.35 -5.54 5.33
C LEU A 59 13.14 -4.59 5.42
N LEU A 60 13.36 -3.33 5.83
CA LEU A 60 12.33 -2.31 5.83
C LEU A 60 11.75 -2.04 4.43
N GLN A 61 12.52 -2.21 3.35
CA GLN A 61 11.97 -2.13 1.98
C GLN A 61 10.90 -3.19 1.72
N PHE A 62 11.14 -4.43 2.16
CA PHE A 62 10.15 -5.51 2.04
C PHE A 62 8.91 -5.20 2.89
N VAL A 63 9.10 -4.85 4.16
CA VAL A 63 8.00 -4.50 5.07
C VAL A 63 7.17 -3.35 4.50
N SER A 64 7.81 -2.33 3.92
CA SER A 64 7.13 -1.20 3.28
C SER A 64 6.28 -1.67 2.10
N THR A 65 6.81 -2.56 1.26
CA THR A 65 6.07 -3.11 0.10
C THR A 65 4.80 -3.85 0.53
N PHE A 66 4.91 -4.71 1.54
CA PHE A 66 3.75 -5.40 2.13
C PHE A 66 2.79 -4.41 2.80
N GLY A 67 3.31 -3.42 3.51
CA GLY A 67 2.52 -2.35 4.14
C GLY A 67 1.72 -1.54 3.14
N ILE A 68 2.29 -1.21 1.98
CA ILE A 68 1.60 -0.51 0.88
C ILE A 68 0.50 -1.39 0.30
N THR A 69 0.78 -2.68 0.09
CA THR A 69 -0.20 -3.64 -0.43
C THR A 69 -1.36 -3.81 0.55
N ALA A 70 -1.06 -3.96 1.85
CA ALA A 70 -2.06 -4.06 2.90
C ALA A 70 -2.88 -2.77 3.04
N ALA A 71 -2.24 -1.60 2.96
CA ALA A 71 -2.93 -0.31 2.95
C ALA A 71 -3.87 -0.18 1.74
N TYR A 72 -3.44 -0.63 0.57
CA TYR A 72 -4.27 -0.70 -0.63
C TYR A 72 -5.47 -1.63 -0.44
N ILE A 73 -5.27 -2.86 0.07
CA ILE A 73 -6.36 -3.81 0.33
C ILE A 73 -7.35 -3.23 1.36
N ARG A 74 -6.85 -2.64 2.45
CA ARG A 74 -7.67 -2.01 3.47
C ARG A 74 -8.48 -0.84 2.92
N PHE A 75 -7.88 -0.04 2.05
CA PHE A 75 -8.58 1.03 1.35
C PHE A 75 -9.65 0.48 0.41
N ALA A 76 -9.30 -0.51 -0.42
CA ALA A 76 -10.23 -1.15 -1.35
C ALA A 76 -11.42 -1.77 -0.61
N ASN A 77 -11.19 -2.42 0.53
CA ASN A 77 -12.26 -2.97 1.37
C ASN A 77 -13.16 -1.87 1.95
N ARG A 78 -12.61 -0.76 2.46
CA ARG A 78 -13.45 0.36 2.95
C ARG A 78 -14.33 0.98 1.85
N GLU A 79 -13.86 0.95 0.61
CA GLU A 79 -14.60 1.48 -0.55
C GLU A 79 -15.56 0.44 -1.18
N LEU A 80 -15.26 -0.86 -1.02
CA LEU A 80 -16.05 -1.98 -1.55
C LEU A 80 -17.09 -2.52 -0.55
N ASP A 81 -16.89 -2.35 0.76
CA ASP A 81 -17.80 -2.82 1.80
C ASP A 81 -19.23 -2.23 1.74
N PRO A 82 -19.50 -1.01 1.22
CA PRO A 82 -20.86 -0.57 0.95
C PRO A 82 -21.58 -1.38 -0.15
N ARG A 83 -20.84 -2.20 -0.93
CA ARG A 83 -21.41 -3.09 -1.96
C ARG A 83 -21.66 -4.49 -1.43
N SER A 84 -20.85 -4.98 -0.49
CA SER A 84 -21.02 -6.30 0.14
C SER A 84 -22.28 -6.37 1.00
N GLU A 85 -22.62 -5.31 1.74
CA GLU A 85 -23.88 -5.24 2.49
C GLU A 85 -25.10 -5.19 1.57
N LYS A 86 -25.06 -4.41 0.47
CA LYS A 86 -26.20 -4.30 -0.46
C LYS A 86 -26.52 -5.63 -1.16
N ILE A 87 -25.51 -6.45 -1.46
CA ILE A 87 -25.72 -7.78 -2.06
C ILE A 87 -26.26 -8.76 -1.01
N ARG A 88 -25.78 -8.69 0.25
CA ARG A 88 -26.27 -9.56 1.34
C ARG A 88 -27.73 -9.25 1.69
N THR A 89 -28.11 -7.98 1.80
CA THR A 89 -29.51 -7.57 2.04
C THR A 89 -30.43 -7.92 0.85
N ALA A 90 -29.95 -7.84 -0.40
CA ALA A 90 -30.72 -8.25 -1.57
C ALA A 90 -30.92 -9.78 -1.66
N LEU A 91 -29.93 -10.58 -1.24
CA LEU A 91 -30.02 -12.04 -1.18
C LEU A 91 -30.89 -12.51 0.00
N GLU A 92 -30.80 -11.88 1.17
CA GLU A 92 -31.64 -12.18 2.33
C GLU A 92 -33.10 -11.72 2.12
N GLY A 93 -33.33 -10.63 1.39
CA GLY A 93 -34.67 -10.12 1.05
C GLY A 93 -35.37 -10.87 -0.09
N GLY A 94 -34.64 -11.64 -0.90
CA GLY A 94 -35.18 -12.45 -2.01
C GLY A 94 -35.45 -13.91 -1.67
N ALA A 95 -34.92 -14.43 -0.56
CA ALA A 95 -35.11 -15.81 -0.11
C ALA A 95 -36.32 -16.02 0.83
N VAL A 96 -37.01 -14.93 1.21
CA VAL A 96 -38.25 -14.97 1.99
C VAL A 96 -39.37 -14.37 1.14
N ARG A 97 -39.76 -15.07 0.09
CA ARG A 97 -41.09 -15.00 -0.53
C ARG A 97 -41.32 -16.16 -1.48
#